data_AF-A0A3A4RIG5-F1
#
_entry.id   AF-A0A3A4RIG5-F1
#
_cell.length_a   1.000
_cell.length_b   1.000
_cell.length_c   1.000
_cell.angle_alpha   90.00
_cell.angle_beta   90.00
_cell.angle_gamma   90.00
#
_symmetry.space_group_name_H-M   'P 1'
#
loop_
_entity.id
_entity.type
_entity.pdbx_description
1 polymer ?
#
loop_
_entity_poly.entity_id
_entity_poly.type
_entity_poly.pdbx_seq_one_letter_code
_entity_poly.pdbx_strand_id
1 'polypeptide(L)' 'MPIRRPTGEWGASVSLDGLESATTIFGEDGWQAVSLGMNFIASRVSDYEERGWQFHWTEGGERATAEDLGG' A
#
# COMPACT_ATOMS: atom_id res chain seq x y z
N MET A 1 3.43 7.77 6.52
CA MET A 1 2.73 8.76 7.37
C MET A 1 1.92 9.69 6.46
N PRO A 2 0.62 9.91 6.74
CA PRO A 2 -0.21 10.78 5.92
C PRO A 2 0.17 12.25 6.11
N ILE A 3 0.11 13.04 5.03
CA ILE A 3 0.47 14.45 5.02
C ILE A 3 -0.75 15.26 4.60
N ARG A 4 -1.09 16.28 5.38
CA ARG A 4 -2.13 17.23 5.02
C ARG A 4 -1.61 18.21 3.97
N ARG A 5 -2.29 18.28 2.83
CA ARG A 5 -1.97 19.23 1.75
C ARG A 5 -2.53 20.62 2.04
N PRO A 6 -1.98 21.67 1.42
CA PRO A 6 -2.53 23.03 1.54
C PRO A 6 -4.00 23.17 1.11
N THR A 7 -4.48 22.26 0.25
CA THR A 7 -5.89 22.17 -0.19
C THR A 7 -6.84 21.62 0.87
N GLY A 8 -6.32 21.13 2.00
CA GLY A 8 -7.10 20.60 3.11
C GLY A 8 -7.21 19.07 3.15
N GLU A 9 -6.94 18.40 2.03
CA GLU A 9 -6.96 16.94 1.87
C GLU A 9 -5.79 16.26 2.59
N TRP A 10 -5.97 15.01 2.99
CA TRP A 10 -4.90 14.17 3.52
C TRP A 10 -4.43 13.18 2.46
N GLY A 11 -3.12 13.09 2.26
CA GLY A 11 -2.51 12.18 1.30
C GLY A 11 -1.59 11.17 1.98
N ALA A 12 -1.67 9.90 1.58
CA ALA A 12 -0.70 8.86 1.91
C ALA A 12 0.07 8.47 0.65
N SER A 13 1.39 8.68 0.66
CA SER A 13 2.26 8.19 -0.41
C SER A 13 2.51 6.71 -0.22
N VAL A 14 2.26 5.93 -1.28
CA VAL A 14 2.48 4.49 -1.31
C VAL A 14 3.38 4.14 -2.50
N SER A 15 4.25 3.15 -2.33
CA SER A 15 5.19 2.71 -3.35
C SER A 15 5.46 1.21 -3.23
N LEU A 16 5.44 0.52 -4.35
CA LEU A 16 5.96 -0.85 -4.49
C LEU A 16 7.31 -0.72 -5.19
N ASP A 17 8.38 -0.60 -4.40
CA ASP A 17 9.70 -0.25 -4.90
C ASP A 17 10.16 -1.19 -6.03
N GLY A 18 10.64 -0.62 -7.14
CA GLY A 18 11.04 -1.35 -8.34
C GLY A 18 9.91 -1.96 -9.18
N LEU A 19 8.66 -1.99 -8.70
CA LEU A 19 7.50 -2.54 -9.42
C LEU A 19 6.63 -1.44 -10.04
N GLU A 20 6.33 -0.40 -9.25
CA GLU A 20 5.48 0.70 -9.66
C GLU A 20 6.04 2.04 -9.18
N SER A 21 5.78 3.09 -9.96
CA SER A 21 6.02 4.46 -9.53
C SER A 21 5.18 4.76 -8.29
N ALA A 22 5.75 5.51 -7.34
CA ALA A 22 5.02 5.95 -6.16
C ALA A 22 3.75 6.73 -6.56
N THR A 23 2.66 6.44 -5.87
CA THR A 23 1.38 7.15 -6.03
C THR A 23 0.92 7.72 -4.70
N THR A 24 0.08 8.74 -4.73
CA THR A 24 -0.51 9.33 -3.53
C THR A 24 -2.00 9.05 -3.51
N ILE A 25 -2.45 8.41 -2.43
CA ILE A 25 -3.87 8.14 -2.17
C ILE A 25 -4.41 9.21 -1.24
N PHE A 26 -5.53 9.82 -1.62
CA PHE A 26 -6.16 10.89 -0.87
C PHE A 26 -7.36 10.39 -0.08
N GLY A 27 -7.53 10.93 1.13
CA GLY A 27 -8.67 10.71 2.00
C GLY A 27 -9.13 12.02 2.65
N GLU A 28 -10.36 12.00 3.18
CA GLU A 28 -10.97 13.09 3.94
C GLU A 28 -10.18 13.38 5.23
N ASP A 29 -9.63 12.34 5.85
CA ASP A 29 -8.72 12.44 6.99
C ASP A 29 -7.46 11.57 6.82
N GLY A 30 -6.49 11.78 7.72
CA GLY A 30 -5.20 11.09 7.67
C GLY A 30 -5.31 9.58 7.86
N TRP A 31 -6.24 9.11 8.69
CA TRP A 31 -6.45 7.68 8.90
C TRP A 31 -7.08 7.04 7.67
N GLN A 32 -8.11 7.67 7.09
CA GLN A 32 -8.74 7.21 5.86
C GLN A 32 -7.71 7.15 4.71
N ALA A 33 -6.86 8.17 4.56
CA ALA A 33 -5.81 8.17 3.53
C ALA A 33 -4.84 6.98 3.71
N VAL A 34 -4.46 6.65 4.95
CA VAL A 34 -3.60 5.48 5.25
C VAL A 34 -4.33 4.18 4.94
N SER A 35 -5.56 4.01 5.41
CA SER A 35 -6.36 2.80 5.18
C SER A 35 -6.60 2.55 3.70
N LEU A 36 -6.92 3.59 2.93
CA LEU A 36 -7.05 3.50 1.47
C LEU A 36 -5.72 3.14 0.81
N GLY A 37 -4.60 3.71 1.29
CA GLY A 37 -3.26 3.37 0.83
C GLY A 37 -2.88 1.90 1.08
N MET A 38 -3.18 1.37 2.27
CA MET A 38 -2.95 -0.04 2.59
C MET A 38 -3.79 -0.97 1.72
N ASN A 39 -5.08 -0.66 1.55
CA ASN A 39 -5.98 -1.43 0.68
C ASN A 39 -5.52 -1.41 -0.79
N PHE A 40 -5.02 -0.27 -1.27
CA PHE A 40 -4.43 -0.17 -2.60
C PHE A 40 -3.23 -1.11 -2.74
N ILE A 41 -2.31 -1.11 -1.77
CA ILE A 41 -1.13 -1.97 -1.79
C ILE A 41 -1.50 -3.46 -1.70
N ALA A 42 -2.42 -3.83 -0.81
CA ALA A 42 -2.92 -5.21 -0.70
C ALA A 42 -3.54 -5.69 -2.03
N SER A 43 -4.36 -4.86 -2.68
CA SER A 43 -4.94 -5.19 -3.99
C SER A 43 -3.88 -5.39 -5.07
N ARG A 44 -2.82 -4.58 -5.07
CA ARG A 44 -1.70 -4.74 -6.01
C ARG A 44 -0.92 -6.02 -5.76
N VAL A 45 -0.59 -6.30 -4.50
CA VAL A 45 0.11 -7.54 -4.12
C VAL A 45 -0.70 -8.75 -4.55
N SER A 46 -2.03 -8.75 -4.33
CA SER A 46 -2.93 -9.82 -4.77
C SER A 46 -2.88 -10.03 -6.29
N ASP A 47 -2.96 -8.95 -7.10
CA ASP A 47 -2.85 -9.05 -8.57
C ASP A 47 -1.51 -9.63 -9.02
N TYR A 48 -0.41 -9.30 -8.35
CA TYR A 48 0.89 -9.90 -8.64
C TYR A 48 0.96 -11.37 -8.22
N GLU A 49 0.42 -11.74 -7.05
CA GLU A 49 0.33 -13.13 -6.59
C GLU A 49 -0.47 -14.00 -7.55
N GLU A 50 -1.60 -13.50 -8.06
CA GLU A 50 -2.42 -14.17 -9.09
C GLU A 50 -1.64 -14.39 -10.40
N ARG A 51 -0.65 -13.55 -10.69
CA ARG A 51 0.28 -13.69 -11.82
C ARG A 51 1.47 -14.60 -11.52
N GLY A 52 1.50 -15.23 -10.35
CA GLY A 52 2.53 -16.17 -9.93
C GLY A 52 3.75 -15.53 -9.26
N TRP A 53 3.69 -14.25 -8.90
CA TRP A 53 4.74 -13.62 -8.11
C TRP A 53 4.70 -14.15 -6.67
N GLN A 54 5.86 -14.13 -6.02
CA GLN A 54 6.01 -14.52 -4.63
C GLN A 54 6.73 -13.40 -3.88
N PHE A 55 6.10 -12.91 -2.82
CA PHE A 55 6.65 -11.86 -1.99
C PHE A 55 7.22 -12.46 -0.71
N HIS A 56 8.28 -11.86 -0.19
CA HIS A 56 8.94 -12.31 1.03
C HIS A 56 9.25 -11.10 1.90
N TRP A 57 9.08 -11.26 3.21
CA TRP A 57 9.49 -10.26 4.19
C TRP A 57 11.01 -10.09 4.18
N THR A 58 11.48 -8.85 4.28
CA THR A 58 12.92 -8.54 4.28
C THR A 58 13.65 -9.17 5.47
N GLU A 59 12.97 -9.32 6.61
CA GLU A 59 13.52 -9.96 7.81
C GLU A 59 13.46 -11.49 7.76
N GLY A 60 13.00 -12.06 6.63
CA GLY A 60 12.76 -13.49 6.47
C GLY A 60 11.42 -13.94 7.08
N GLY A 61 11.08 -15.21 6.90
CA GLY A 61 9.83 -15.80 7.36
C GLY A 61 9.09 -16.53 6.25
N GLU A 62 7.80 -16.79 6.49
CA GLU A 62 6.89 -17.33 5.48
C GLU A 62 6.68 -16.33 4.34
N ARG A 63 6.13 -16.82 3.22
CA ARG A 63 5.76 -15.97 2.08
C ARG A 63 4.82 -14.87 2.55
N ALA A 64 5.12 -13.64 2.19
CA ALA A 64 4.21 -12.53 2.41
C ALA A 64 3.05 -12.60 1.41
N THR A 65 1.85 -12.34 1.88
CA THR A 65 0.61 -12.36 1.11
C THR A 65 -0.14 -11.04 1.24
N ALA A 66 -1.11 -10.80 0.35
CA ALA A 66 -1.98 -9.65 0.46
C ALA A 66 -2.77 -9.61 1.79
N GLU A 67 -3.09 -10.76 2.39
CA GLU A 67 -3.80 -10.87 3.67
C GLU A 67 -2.97 -10.34 4.85
N ASP A 68 -1.64 -10.38 4.76
CA ASP A 68 -0.79 -9.82 5.82
C ASP A 68 -0.80 -8.28 5.83
N LEU A 69 -1.28 -7.66 4.75
CA LEU A 69 -1.31 -6.21 4.53
C LEU A 69 -2.68 -5.59 4.85
N GLY A 70 -3.73 -6.41 4.87
CA GLY A 70 -5.09 -6.03 5.24
C GLY A 70 -5.65 -7.07 6.20
N GLY A 71 -5.80 -6.69 7.48
CA GLY A 71 -6.18 -7.59 8.56
C GLY A 71 -7.55 -8.25 8.42
#